data_AF-A0A4S8JK23-F1
#
_entry.id   AF-A0A4S8JK23-F1
#
_cell.length_a   1.000
_cell.length_b   1.000
_cell.length_c   1.000
_cell.angle_alpha   90.00
_cell.angle_beta   90.00
_cell.angle_gamma   90.00
#
_symmetry.space_group_name_H-M   'P 1'
#
loop_
_entity.id
_entity.type
_entity.pdbx_description
1 polymer ?
#
loop_
_entity_poly.entity_id
_entity_poly.type
_entity_poly.pdbx_seq_one_letter_code
_entity_poly.pdbx_strand_id
1 'polypeptide(L)'
;MDEPFPFPPRSLLIAAGATALCCIWVLWIRRSTDGGVLRRPRRKRRCSCACVCGGAGTGGGADRDSFAGDGGTAVGDKKATVAEWQAGGSMMEQLVPEITTHALSYLDYTSLCRLSMTNSAMRRAANDDGAWKALYHKDFTVEQDTVNPSNGWKAYYAATKAIININAEFYNIIRERSLPAMSRLWLNADYVKCMHGSGELFTGYGAVIDSWALALNWGQGGGQEIDLQIRDVRARILDGMAWVTMTTYIGVDLEAYYVTNIYEFHDGRWYMVHHQSSMMLG
;
A
#
# COMPACT_ATOMS: atom_id res chain seq x y z
N MET A 1 15.92 -66.02 -37.28
CA MET A 1 15.83 -64.57 -37.60
C MET A 1 15.41 -63.95 -36.29
N ASP A 2 16.39 -63.62 -35.47
CA ASP A 2 16.19 -63.23 -34.08
C ASP A 2 16.61 -61.76 -33.94
N GLU A 3 15.62 -60.91 -33.71
CA GLU A 3 15.75 -59.48 -33.44
C GLU A 3 16.39 -59.25 -32.05
N PRO A 4 17.33 -58.30 -31.89
CA PRO A 4 17.97 -58.05 -30.60
C PRO A 4 17.15 -57.06 -29.73
N PHE A 5 16.95 -57.43 -28.47
CA PHE A 5 16.40 -56.56 -27.42
C PHE A 5 17.24 -55.29 -27.23
N PRO A 6 16.62 -54.09 -27.15
CA PRO A 6 17.32 -52.90 -26.73
C PRO A 6 17.37 -52.87 -25.20
N PHE A 7 18.49 -52.37 -24.66
CA PHE A 7 18.74 -52.00 -23.25
C PHE A 7 19.46 -53.04 -22.36
N PRO A 8 20.62 -52.67 -21.78
CA PRO A 8 21.38 -53.55 -20.89
C PRO A 8 20.73 -53.65 -19.50
N PRO A 9 20.88 -54.79 -18.78
CA PRO A 9 20.21 -55.10 -17.51
C PRO A 9 20.55 -54.15 -16.35
N ARG A 10 21.59 -53.31 -16.50
CA ARG A 10 21.96 -52.28 -15.52
C ARG A 10 20.98 -51.09 -15.48
N SER A 11 20.32 -50.76 -16.58
CA SER A 11 19.37 -49.63 -16.63
C SER A 11 18.03 -49.95 -15.95
N LEU A 12 17.60 -51.22 -15.99
CA LEU A 12 16.37 -51.68 -15.32
C LEU A 12 16.49 -51.68 -13.80
N LEU A 13 17.68 -52.01 -13.26
CA LEU A 13 17.93 -52.00 -11.82
C LEU A 13 17.96 -50.58 -11.23
N ILE A 14 18.47 -49.60 -11.99
CA ILE A 14 18.49 -48.18 -11.58
C ILE A 14 17.07 -47.59 -11.62
N ALA A 15 16.27 -47.91 -12.64
CA ALA A 15 14.89 -47.47 -12.76
C ALA A 15 13.99 -48.04 -11.65
N ALA A 16 14.18 -49.30 -11.26
CA ALA A 16 13.46 -49.94 -10.15
C ALA A 16 13.84 -49.37 -8.77
N GLY A 17 15.10 -48.96 -8.57
CA GLY A 17 15.55 -48.31 -7.35
C GLY A 17 14.94 -46.92 -7.14
N ALA A 18 14.82 -46.13 -8.22
CA ALA A 18 14.23 -44.79 -8.17
C ALA A 18 12.73 -44.80 -7.84
N THR A 19 11.98 -45.82 -8.31
CA THR A 19 10.55 -45.95 -8.03
C THR A 19 10.28 -46.38 -6.58
N ALA A 20 11.11 -47.25 -6.00
CA ALA A 20 10.98 -47.68 -4.61
C ALA A 20 11.21 -46.52 -3.61
N LEU A 21 12.19 -45.64 -3.87
CA LEU A 21 12.43 -44.44 -3.06
C LEU A 21 11.28 -43.43 -3.13
N CYS A 22 10.66 -43.28 -4.31
CA CYS A 22 9.50 -42.41 -4.51
C CYS A 22 8.26 -42.90 -3.72
N CYS A 23 8.04 -44.22 -3.66
CA CYS A 23 6.93 -44.79 -2.88
C CYS A 23 7.12 -44.65 -1.36
N ILE A 24 8.37 -44.72 -0.86
CA ILE A 24 8.67 -44.53 0.58
C ILE A 24 8.43 -43.07 1.00
N TRP A 25 8.77 -42.10 0.14
CA TRP A 25 8.56 -40.67 0.42
C TRP A 25 7.08 -40.29 0.48
N VAL A 26 6.25 -40.83 -0.42
CA VAL A 26 4.79 -40.59 -0.43
C VAL A 26 4.11 -41.18 0.82
N LEU A 27 4.57 -42.33 1.31
CA LEU A 27 4.05 -42.94 2.54
C LEU A 27 4.45 -42.17 3.80
N TRP A 28 5.61 -41.50 3.80
CA TRP A 28 6.05 -40.66 4.93
C TRP A 28 5.26 -39.35 5.01
N ILE A 29 4.95 -38.72 3.86
CA ILE A 29 4.12 -37.50 3.79
C ILE A 29 2.68 -37.79 4.25
N ARG A 30 2.11 -38.94 3.87
CA ARG A 30 0.75 -39.31 4.27
C ARG A 30 0.62 -39.68 5.75
N ARG A 31 1.71 -40.04 6.43
CA ARG A 31 1.73 -40.35 7.87
C ARG A 31 1.91 -39.10 8.74
N SER A 32 2.39 -37.99 8.17
CA SER A 32 2.56 -36.71 8.86
C SER A 32 1.29 -35.85 8.91
N THR A 33 0.26 -36.18 8.13
CA THR A 33 -0.96 -35.35 8.00
C THR A 33 -2.16 -35.87 8.79
N ASP A 34 -2.03 -36.99 9.51
CA ASP A 34 -3.14 -37.61 10.26
C ASP A 34 -3.08 -37.32 11.78
N GLY A 35 -2.62 -36.12 12.14
CA GLY A 35 -2.70 -35.56 13.50
C GLY A 35 -3.89 -34.61 13.63
N GLY A 36 -5.11 -35.15 13.57
CA GLY A 36 -6.34 -34.36 13.73
C GLY A 36 -6.51 -33.78 15.15
N VAL A 37 -6.82 -32.48 15.24
CA VAL A 37 -7.48 -31.89 16.42
C VAL A 37 -8.73 -31.15 15.98
N LEU A 38 -9.86 -31.59 16.55
CA LEU A 38 -11.21 -31.11 16.31
C LEU A 38 -11.42 -29.63 16.66
N ARG A 39 -12.30 -29.01 15.85
CA ARG A 39 -12.93 -27.68 15.95
C ARG A 39 -13.35 -27.21 17.35
N ARG A 40 -13.27 -25.89 17.57
CA ARG A 40 -14.38 -25.09 18.15
C ARG A 40 -14.52 -23.72 17.44
N PRO A 41 -15.74 -23.25 17.14
CA PRO A 41 -15.96 -21.93 16.53
C PRO A 41 -15.88 -20.84 17.61
N ARG A 42 -15.03 -19.83 17.40
CA ARG A 42 -14.96 -18.66 18.30
C ARG A 42 -15.93 -17.57 17.84
N ARG A 43 -16.87 -17.27 18.73
CA ARG A 43 -17.86 -16.19 18.67
C ARG A 43 -17.22 -14.83 18.38
N LYS A 44 -17.91 -14.01 17.57
CA LYS A 44 -17.66 -12.57 17.39
C LYS A 44 -17.55 -11.87 18.74
N ARG A 45 -16.39 -11.30 19.05
CA ARG A 45 -16.25 -10.27 20.10
C ARG A 45 -16.35 -8.91 19.43
N ARG A 46 -17.37 -8.14 19.82
CA ARG A 46 -17.38 -6.69 19.66
C ARG A 46 -16.25 -6.13 20.53
N CYS A 47 -15.30 -5.41 19.93
CA CYS A 47 -14.41 -4.57 20.71
C CYS A 47 -15.21 -3.37 21.20
N SER A 48 -15.45 -3.34 22.51
CA SER A 48 -15.81 -2.14 23.26
C SER A 48 -14.48 -1.48 23.63
N CYS A 49 -14.08 -0.48 22.86
CA CYS A 49 -13.04 0.45 23.26
C CYS A 49 -13.75 1.70 23.77
N ALA A 50 -13.98 1.76 25.08
CA ALA A 50 -14.41 2.97 25.77
C ALA A 50 -13.18 3.87 25.95
N CYS A 51 -13.00 4.84 25.06
CA CYS A 51 -12.15 5.99 25.30
C CYS A 51 -12.99 7.03 26.05
N VAL A 52 -13.00 6.95 27.39
CA VAL A 52 -13.57 8.00 28.24
C VAL A 52 -12.55 9.14 28.31
N CYS A 53 -12.81 10.21 27.57
CA CYS A 53 -12.26 11.53 27.83
C CYS A 53 -13.46 12.47 27.93
N GLY A 54 -13.96 12.65 29.15
CA GLY A 54 -15.18 13.39 29.44
C GLY A 54 -15.11 14.85 29.00
N GLY A 55 -16.24 15.33 28.49
CA GLY A 55 -16.52 16.74 28.30
C GLY A 55 -17.93 17.04 28.82
N ALA A 56 -17.98 18.11 29.61
CA ALA A 56 -19.12 18.95 30.00
C ALA A 56 -20.01 18.51 31.18
N GLY A 57 -20.23 19.46 32.10
CA GLY A 57 -21.42 19.45 32.95
C GLY A 57 -21.35 20.20 34.28
N THR A 58 -20.92 21.47 34.31
CA THR A 58 -21.26 22.41 35.39
C THR A 58 -22.65 23.00 35.18
N GLY A 59 -23.39 23.21 36.27
CA GLY A 59 -24.67 23.93 36.33
C GLY A 59 -25.84 22.97 36.48
N GLY A 60 -26.71 23.04 37.49
CA GLY A 60 -27.18 24.20 38.25
C GLY A 60 -28.69 24.07 38.26
N GLY A 61 -29.27 23.73 39.41
CA GLY A 61 -30.70 23.49 39.54
C GLY A 61 -31.52 24.78 39.46
N ALA A 62 -32.73 24.67 38.93
CA ALA A 62 -33.91 25.43 39.34
C ALA A 62 -35.17 24.80 38.72
N ASP A 63 -36.05 24.30 39.59
CA ASP A 63 -37.47 24.06 39.32
C ASP A 63 -38.21 25.40 39.12
N ARG A 64 -39.16 25.44 38.18
CA ARG A 64 -40.54 25.96 38.40
C ARG A 64 -41.44 25.83 37.16
N ASP A 65 -42.39 24.92 37.31
CA ASP A 65 -43.81 24.90 36.91
C ASP A 65 -44.46 26.10 36.17
N SER A 66 -45.06 25.74 35.01
CA SER A 66 -46.51 25.77 34.70
C SER A 66 -47.25 26.97 34.05
N PHE A 67 -48.14 26.57 33.12
CA PHE A 67 -49.43 27.14 32.64
C PHE A 67 -49.52 28.14 31.46
N ALA A 68 -49.94 27.57 30.32
CA ALA A 68 -51.06 27.90 29.41
C ALA A 68 -51.46 29.36 29.04
N GLY A 69 -51.70 29.58 27.75
CA GLY A 69 -52.52 30.69 27.24
C GLY A 69 -52.50 30.83 25.71
N ASP A 70 -53.66 30.63 25.10
CA ASP A 70 -53.99 30.60 23.65
C ASP A 70 -54.18 31.99 23.01
N GLY A 71 -54.06 32.06 21.68
CA GLY A 71 -54.79 33.00 20.82
C GLY A 71 -54.04 34.21 20.22
N GLY A 72 -54.08 34.34 18.88
CA GLY A 72 -54.01 35.65 18.21
C GLY A 72 -53.22 35.73 16.90
N THR A 73 -53.92 35.60 15.77
CA THR A 73 -53.48 35.90 14.40
C THR A 73 -53.22 37.39 14.14
N ALA A 74 -52.14 37.76 13.42
CA ALA A 74 -52.16 38.62 12.21
C ALA A 74 -50.77 39.15 11.80
N VAL A 75 -50.39 38.80 10.57
CA VAL A 75 -49.70 39.56 9.49
C VAL A 75 -48.84 40.78 9.87
N GLY A 76 -47.56 40.73 9.46
CA GLY A 76 -46.69 41.89 9.31
C GLY A 76 -45.39 41.55 8.58
N ASP A 77 -45.23 42.09 7.37
CA ASP A 77 -44.06 41.95 6.50
C ASP A 77 -42.74 42.37 7.16
N LYS A 78 -41.67 41.61 6.86
CA LYS A 78 -40.35 42.05 6.35
C LYS A 78 -39.20 41.22 6.90
N LYS A 79 -38.24 40.99 5.99
CA LYS A 79 -36.93 40.34 6.13
C LYS A 79 -36.96 38.83 6.30
N ALA A 80 -36.80 38.16 5.15
CA ALA A 80 -36.08 36.89 5.11
C ALA A 80 -34.73 37.12 5.80
N THR A 81 -34.66 36.61 7.01
CA THR A 81 -33.51 36.54 7.87
C THR A 81 -32.39 35.83 7.12
N VAL A 82 -31.24 36.51 7.00
CA VAL A 82 -29.95 35.85 6.86
C VAL A 82 -29.91 34.77 7.93
N ALA A 83 -30.00 33.52 7.49
CA ALA A 83 -30.03 32.37 8.37
C ALA A 83 -28.70 32.29 9.14
N GLU A 84 -28.80 32.52 10.44
CA GLU A 84 -28.06 31.80 11.49
C GLU A 84 -26.52 31.83 11.42
N TRP A 85 -25.94 33.02 11.56
CA TRP A 85 -24.55 33.20 12.03
C TRP A 85 -24.45 33.00 13.56
N GLN A 86 -24.90 31.85 14.07
CA GLN A 86 -24.83 31.53 15.49
C GLN A 86 -23.90 30.34 15.75
N ALA A 87 -22.61 30.58 15.50
CA ALA A 87 -21.52 29.99 16.25
C ALA A 87 -20.72 31.15 16.84
N GLY A 88 -20.92 31.43 18.12
CA GLY A 88 -20.41 32.61 18.84
C GLY A 88 -18.89 32.58 19.03
N GLY A 89 -18.14 32.88 17.97
CA GLY A 89 -16.72 33.20 18.02
C GLY A 89 -16.43 34.54 17.33
N SER A 90 -15.38 35.23 17.78
CA SER A 90 -14.88 36.44 17.11
C SER A 90 -14.52 36.14 15.65
N MET A 91 -14.62 37.12 14.76
CA MET A 91 -14.13 37.01 13.36
C MET A 91 -12.70 36.44 13.30
N MET A 92 -11.87 36.73 14.31
CA MET A 92 -10.54 36.16 14.45
C MET A 92 -10.57 34.65 14.73
N GLU A 93 -11.45 34.17 15.61
CA GLU A 93 -11.57 32.75 15.95
C GLU A 93 -12.10 31.91 14.79
N GLN A 94 -12.88 32.52 13.89
CA GLN A 94 -13.35 31.88 12.66
C GLN A 94 -12.23 31.71 11.62
N LEU A 95 -11.23 32.61 11.59
CA LEU A 95 -10.09 32.56 10.65
C LEU A 95 -8.91 31.70 11.14
N VAL A 96 -8.81 31.47 12.45
CA VAL A 96 -7.71 30.68 13.05
C VAL A 96 -7.54 29.30 12.39
N PRO A 97 -8.59 28.51 12.07
CA PRO A 97 -8.42 27.22 11.40
C PRO A 97 -7.73 27.34 10.04
N GLU A 98 -8.16 28.28 9.19
CA GLU A 98 -7.60 28.48 7.85
C GLU A 98 -6.15 28.96 7.90
N ILE A 99 -5.85 29.91 8.79
CA ILE A 99 -4.48 30.39 9.04
C ILE A 99 -3.59 29.26 9.56
N THR A 100 -4.13 28.41 10.45
CA THR A 100 -3.41 27.27 10.99
C THR A 100 -3.11 26.25 9.90
N THR A 101 -4.10 25.85 9.10
CA THR A 101 -3.90 24.93 7.98
C THR A 101 -2.90 25.49 6.96
N HIS A 102 -2.98 26.79 6.65
CA HIS A 102 -2.03 27.46 5.78
C HIS A 102 -0.61 27.42 6.34
N ALA A 103 -0.42 27.76 7.62
CA ALA A 103 0.89 27.70 8.27
C ALA A 103 1.46 26.28 8.31
N LEU A 104 0.62 25.27 8.60
CA LEU A 104 1.03 23.87 8.64
C LEU A 104 1.36 23.31 7.25
N SER A 105 0.78 23.85 6.18
CA SER A 105 1.06 23.39 4.81
C SER A 105 2.53 23.54 4.38
N TYR A 106 3.26 24.46 5.00
CA TYR A 106 4.69 24.68 4.73
C TYR A 106 5.61 23.63 5.38
N LEU A 107 5.12 22.92 6.39
CA LEU A 107 5.91 21.95 7.12
C LEU A 107 6.20 20.72 6.26
N ASP A 108 7.34 20.08 6.52
CA ASP A 108 7.65 18.78 5.96
C ASP A 108 6.94 17.66 6.74
N TYR A 109 6.92 16.46 6.16
CA TYR A 109 6.38 15.26 6.79
C TYR A 109 6.87 15.07 8.24
N THR A 110 8.18 15.25 8.45
CA THR A 110 8.82 15.01 9.74
C THR A 110 8.32 15.99 10.79
N SER A 111 8.20 17.26 10.42
CA SER A 111 7.75 18.34 11.29
C SER A 111 6.28 18.19 11.65
N LEU A 112 5.40 17.85 10.68
CA LEU A 112 3.99 17.55 10.97
C LEU A 112 3.84 16.34 11.91
N CYS A 113 4.61 15.27 11.67
CA CYS A 113 4.63 14.11 12.54
C CYS A 113 5.08 14.48 13.96
N ARG A 114 6.16 15.24 14.11
CA ARG A 114 6.66 15.71 15.41
C ARG A 114 5.63 16.57 16.14
N LEU A 115 5.02 17.54 15.45
CA LEU A 115 3.97 18.38 16.02
C LEU A 115 2.79 17.55 16.53
N SER A 116 2.40 16.51 15.79
CA SER A 116 1.30 15.63 16.18
C SER A 116 1.51 14.89 17.51
N MET A 117 2.77 14.82 17.96
CA MET A 117 3.20 14.14 19.18
C MET A 117 3.42 15.07 20.37
N THR A 118 3.28 16.40 20.22
CA THR A 118 3.63 17.37 21.27
C THR A 118 2.56 17.51 22.37
N ASN A 119 1.36 17.97 22.01
CA ASN A 119 0.23 18.13 22.93
C ASN A 119 -1.11 17.92 22.19
N SER A 120 -2.24 17.91 22.90
CA SER A 120 -3.55 17.61 22.30
C SER A 120 -4.01 18.65 21.26
N ALA A 121 -3.67 19.94 21.45
CA ALA A 121 -4.05 20.99 20.51
C ALA A 121 -3.25 20.87 19.22
N MET A 122 -1.93 20.73 19.32
CA MET A 122 -1.04 20.50 18.18
C MET A 122 -1.33 19.17 17.48
N ARG A 123 -1.71 18.13 18.23
CA ARG A 123 -2.19 16.87 17.64
C ARG A 123 -3.41 17.07 16.77
N ARG A 124 -4.40 17.85 17.20
CA ARG A 124 -5.58 18.13 16.37
C ARG A 124 -5.19 18.93 15.13
N ALA A 125 -4.42 19.99 15.30
CA ALA A 125 -3.99 20.85 14.19
C ALA A 125 -3.14 20.09 13.16
N ALA A 126 -2.13 19.32 13.61
CA ALA A 126 -1.26 18.56 12.71
C ALA A 126 -1.95 17.33 12.07
N ASN A 127 -3.12 16.92 12.55
CA ASN A 127 -3.95 15.89 11.91
C ASN A 127 -5.11 16.50 11.10
N ASP A 128 -5.12 17.82 10.89
CA ASP A 128 -6.02 18.47 9.96
C ASP A 128 -5.77 17.97 8.53
N ASP A 129 -6.84 17.56 7.86
CA ASP A 129 -6.77 16.90 6.56
C ASP A 129 -6.25 17.85 5.46
N GLY A 130 -6.53 19.14 5.58
CA GLY A 130 -6.07 20.17 4.66
C GLY A 130 -4.55 20.31 4.63
N ALA A 131 -3.89 20.21 5.79
CA ALA A 131 -2.43 20.26 5.88
C ALA A 131 -1.79 19.07 5.14
N TRP A 132 -2.35 17.87 5.29
CA TRP A 132 -1.87 16.67 4.59
C TRP A 132 -2.15 16.69 3.09
N LYS A 133 -3.29 17.25 2.67
CA LYS A 133 -3.60 17.48 1.26
C LYS A 133 -2.58 18.41 0.61
N ALA A 134 -2.29 19.55 1.24
CA ALA A 134 -1.32 20.50 0.74
C ALA A 134 0.09 19.90 0.67
N LEU A 135 0.49 19.14 1.71
CA LEU A 135 1.76 18.42 1.72
C LEU A 135 1.83 17.36 0.60
N TYR A 136 0.74 16.64 0.34
CA TYR A 136 0.68 15.68 -0.77
C TYR A 136 0.93 16.34 -2.12
N HIS A 137 0.25 17.46 -2.40
CA HIS A 137 0.42 18.20 -3.66
C HIS A 137 1.81 18.83 -3.81
N LYS A 138 2.50 19.11 -2.69
CA LYS A 138 3.87 19.59 -2.68
C LYS A 138 4.87 18.48 -3.02
N ASP A 139 4.70 17.31 -2.42
CA ASP A 139 5.69 16.24 -2.46
C ASP A 139 5.48 15.27 -3.63
N PHE A 140 4.27 15.18 -4.19
CA PHE A 140 3.92 14.24 -5.24
C PHE A 140 3.26 14.92 -6.45
N THR A 141 3.52 14.38 -7.63
CA THR A 141 2.90 14.86 -8.87
C THR A 141 1.40 14.55 -8.89
N VAL A 142 0.58 15.58 -9.13
CA VAL A 142 -0.87 15.45 -9.27
C VAL A 142 -1.22 15.22 -10.72
N GLU A 143 -1.38 13.95 -11.09
CA GLU A 143 -2.03 13.60 -12.36
C GLU A 143 -3.55 13.79 -12.30
N GLN A 144 -4.15 13.86 -11.09
CA GLN A 144 -5.59 14.14 -10.88
C GLN A 144 -5.79 14.89 -9.56
N ASP A 145 -6.40 16.06 -9.62
CA ASP A 145 -6.75 16.88 -8.44
C ASP A 145 -8.05 16.44 -7.74
N THR A 146 -8.77 15.49 -8.34
CA THR A 146 -10.10 15.04 -7.91
C THR A 146 -10.07 13.84 -6.96
N VAL A 147 -8.89 13.38 -6.55
CA VAL A 147 -8.77 12.27 -5.59
C VAL A 147 -9.40 12.67 -4.26
N ASN A 148 -10.29 11.81 -3.75
CA ASN A 148 -10.90 11.97 -2.44
C ASN A 148 -10.63 10.70 -1.60
N PRO A 149 -9.56 10.67 -0.79
CA PRO A 149 -9.19 9.46 -0.05
C PRO A 149 -10.22 9.11 1.02
N SER A 150 -10.73 7.87 0.99
CA SER A 150 -11.72 7.35 1.94
C SER A 150 -11.27 7.41 3.41
N ASN A 151 -9.96 7.29 3.65
CA ASN A 151 -9.33 7.30 4.98
C ASN A 151 -8.61 8.63 5.30
N GLY A 152 -8.87 9.69 4.55
CA GLY A 152 -8.23 11.01 4.70
C GLY A 152 -6.85 11.12 4.05
N TRP A 153 -6.41 12.36 3.83
CA TRP A 153 -5.16 12.72 3.18
C TRP A 153 -3.93 12.28 3.96
N LYS A 154 -3.98 12.24 5.29
CA LYS A 154 -2.86 11.73 6.10
C LYS A 154 -2.54 10.27 5.78
N ALA A 155 -3.57 9.41 5.75
CA ALA A 155 -3.40 8.00 5.44
C ALA A 155 -2.96 7.81 3.99
N TYR A 156 -3.55 8.58 3.07
CA TYR A 156 -3.19 8.55 1.65
C TYR A 156 -1.74 8.99 1.40
N TYR A 157 -1.28 10.06 2.05
CA TYR A 157 0.10 10.51 2.00
C TYR A 157 1.05 9.43 2.52
N ALA A 158 0.74 8.83 3.68
CA ALA A 158 1.57 7.78 4.27
C ALA A 158 1.67 6.55 3.36
N ALA A 159 0.56 6.11 2.77
CA ALA A 159 0.54 5.02 1.81
C ALA A 159 1.36 5.34 0.55
N THR A 160 1.20 6.56 0.00
CA THR A 160 1.95 7.02 -1.17
C THR A 160 3.44 7.04 -0.91
N LYS A 161 3.86 7.62 0.22
CA LYS A 161 5.26 7.63 0.64
C LYS A 161 5.82 6.22 0.81
N ALA A 162 5.04 5.30 1.38
CA ALA A 162 5.46 3.91 1.53
C ALA A 162 5.66 3.22 0.18
N ILE A 163 4.75 3.41 -0.78
CA ILE A 163 4.84 2.86 -2.14
C ILE A 163 6.05 3.41 -2.89
N ILE A 164 6.29 4.72 -2.83
CA ILE A 164 7.46 5.35 -3.47
C ILE A 164 8.76 4.79 -2.89
N ASN A 165 8.84 4.63 -1.57
CA ASN A 165 10.02 4.06 -0.92
C ASN A 165 10.24 2.60 -1.31
N ILE A 166 9.19 1.79 -1.35
CA ILE A 166 9.27 0.37 -1.73
C ILE A 166 9.64 0.21 -3.21
N ASN A 167 9.16 1.10 -4.06
CA ASN A 167 9.54 1.14 -5.46
C ASN A 167 11.01 1.57 -5.65
N ALA A 168 11.52 2.50 -4.84
CA ALA A 168 12.95 2.82 -4.83
C ALA A 168 13.79 1.60 -4.38
N GLU A 169 13.32 0.89 -3.35
CA GLU A 169 13.96 -0.31 -2.84
C GLU A 169 14.02 -1.44 -3.87
N PHE A 170 12.98 -1.63 -4.68
CA PHE A 170 13.00 -2.57 -5.81
C PHE A 170 14.21 -2.35 -6.72
N TYR A 171 14.53 -1.11 -7.06
CA TYR A 171 15.69 -0.80 -7.89
C TYR A 171 17.02 -0.89 -7.14
N ASN A 172 17.04 -0.62 -5.83
CA ASN A 172 18.23 -0.90 -5.01
C ASN A 172 18.55 -2.40 -5.00
N ILE A 173 17.54 -3.25 -4.83
CA ILE A 173 17.68 -4.71 -4.89
C ILE A 173 18.25 -5.16 -6.23
N ILE A 174 17.84 -4.53 -7.35
CA ILE A 174 18.39 -4.79 -8.69
C ILE A 174 19.87 -4.39 -8.75
N ARG A 175 20.23 -3.19 -8.28
CA ARG A 175 21.63 -2.71 -8.24
C ARG A 175 22.52 -3.64 -7.39
N GLU A 176 22.02 -4.08 -6.25
CA GLU A 176 22.70 -4.99 -5.33
C GLU A 176 22.70 -6.46 -5.79
N ARG A 177 21.93 -6.79 -6.83
CA ARG A 177 21.75 -8.16 -7.34
C ARG A 177 21.30 -9.15 -6.27
N SER A 178 20.46 -8.71 -5.32
CA SER A 178 20.05 -9.51 -4.16
C SER A 178 18.78 -10.32 -4.44
N LEU A 179 18.95 -11.54 -4.96
CA LEU A 179 17.82 -12.48 -5.16
C LEU A 179 17.02 -12.74 -3.87
N PRO A 180 17.63 -12.90 -2.67
CA PRO A 180 16.86 -13.06 -1.44
C PRO A 180 16.00 -11.84 -1.09
N ALA A 181 16.46 -10.62 -1.37
CA ALA A 181 15.67 -9.42 -1.13
C ALA A 181 14.54 -9.30 -2.17
N MET A 182 14.81 -9.61 -3.44
CA MET A 182 13.80 -9.67 -4.49
C MET A 182 12.69 -10.66 -4.14
N SER A 183 13.06 -11.86 -3.71
CA SER A 183 12.12 -12.90 -3.25
C SER A 183 11.21 -12.42 -2.10
N ARG A 184 11.73 -11.62 -1.17
CA ARG A 184 10.93 -11.05 -0.07
C ARG A 184 10.01 -9.91 -0.51
N LEU A 185 10.34 -9.20 -1.59
CA LEU A 185 9.56 -8.07 -2.10
C LEU A 185 8.28 -8.54 -2.82
N TRP A 186 8.37 -9.66 -3.55
CA TRP A 186 7.24 -10.23 -4.27
C TRP A 186 6.27 -10.97 -3.35
N LEU A 187 4.97 -10.88 -3.67
CA LEU A 187 3.96 -11.69 -3.01
C LEU A 187 4.11 -13.16 -3.41
N ASN A 188 4.13 -14.06 -2.43
CA ASN A 188 4.14 -15.49 -2.69
C ASN A 188 2.73 -15.98 -3.04
N ALA A 189 2.33 -15.77 -4.30
CA ALA A 189 1.05 -16.20 -4.85
C ALA A 189 1.19 -16.77 -6.27
N ASP A 190 0.18 -17.49 -6.72
CA ASP A 190 0.12 -18.10 -8.06
C ASP A 190 -0.23 -17.11 -9.17
N TYR A 191 -0.88 -15.99 -8.82
CA TYR A 191 -1.36 -14.99 -9.78
C TYR A 191 -0.37 -13.86 -10.09
N VAL A 192 0.78 -13.79 -9.40
CA VAL A 192 1.77 -12.74 -9.67
C VAL A 192 2.32 -12.87 -11.08
N LYS A 193 2.64 -11.73 -11.71
CA LYS A 193 3.08 -11.67 -13.11
C LYS A 193 4.33 -10.82 -13.26
N CYS A 194 5.24 -11.25 -14.10
CA CYS A 194 6.42 -10.47 -14.45
C CYS A 194 6.63 -10.49 -15.96
N MET A 195 6.88 -9.34 -16.54
CA MET A 195 7.30 -9.18 -17.93
C MET A 195 8.52 -8.28 -17.97
N HIS A 196 9.68 -8.88 -18.24
CA HIS A 196 10.93 -8.15 -18.42
C HIS A 196 10.94 -7.46 -19.78
N GLY A 197 11.94 -6.60 -20.02
CA GLY A 197 12.10 -5.89 -21.30
C GLY A 197 12.21 -6.80 -22.54
N SER A 198 12.51 -8.09 -22.36
CA SER A 198 12.51 -9.11 -23.43
C SER A 198 11.11 -9.45 -23.98
N GLY A 199 10.04 -9.10 -23.26
CA GLY A 199 8.65 -9.38 -23.64
C GLY A 199 8.12 -10.75 -23.22
N GLU A 200 8.92 -11.59 -22.55
CA GLU A 200 8.46 -12.88 -22.03
C GLU A 200 7.61 -12.70 -20.76
N LEU A 201 6.49 -13.43 -20.67
CA LEU A 201 5.57 -13.40 -19.52
C LEU A 201 5.81 -14.57 -18.57
N PHE A 202 6.15 -14.25 -17.33
CA PHE A 202 6.27 -15.20 -16.22
C PHE A 202 5.03 -15.09 -15.32
N THR A 203 4.43 -16.23 -14.95
CA THR A 203 3.24 -16.28 -14.08
C THR A 203 3.47 -17.22 -12.90
N GLY A 204 3.11 -16.76 -11.71
CA GLY A 204 3.29 -17.47 -10.44
C GLY A 204 4.65 -17.22 -9.80
N TYR A 205 4.68 -17.23 -8.47
CA TYR A 205 5.84 -16.82 -7.68
C TYR A 205 7.14 -17.53 -8.08
N GLY A 206 7.13 -18.85 -8.24
CA GLY A 206 8.32 -19.62 -8.61
C GLY A 206 8.94 -19.14 -9.92
N ALA A 207 8.15 -19.12 -11.00
CA ALA A 207 8.61 -18.65 -12.31
C ALA A 207 9.07 -17.18 -12.30
N VAL A 208 8.40 -16.32 -11.53
CA VAL A 208 8.82 -14.92 -11.37
C VAL A 208 10.18 -14.83 -10.69
N ILE A 209 10.40 -15.53 -9.56
CA ILE A 209 11.69 -15.49 -8.86
C ILE A 209 12.81 -16.13 -9.68
N ASP A 210 12.54 -17.22 -10.41
CA ASP A 210 13.51 -17.83 -11.32
C ASP A 210 13.91 -16.87 -12.45
N SER A 211 12.95 -16.12 -13.00
CA SER A 211 13.25 -15.09 -14.01
C SER A 211 14.14 -13.97 -13.45
N TRP A 212 13.94 -13.56 -12.20
CA TRP A 212 14.80 -12.59 -11.53
C TRP A 212 16.19 -13.17 -11.24
N ALA A 213 16.30 -14.44 -10.89
CA ALA A 213 17.60 -15.10 -10.71
C ALA A 213 18.43 -15.04 -12.00
N LEU A 214 17.80 -15.26 -13.16
CA LEU A 214 18.44 -15.11 -14.46
C LEU A 214 18.83 -13.65 -14.74
N ALA A 215 17.89 -12.71 -14.55
CA ALA A 215 18.11 -11.29 -14.82
C ALA A 215 19.22 -10.68 -13.94
N LEU A 216 19.27 -10.99 -12.65
CA LEU A 216 20.25 -10.46 -11.71
C LEU A 216 21.66 -11.05 -11.90
N ASN A 217 21.77 -12.23 -12.52
CA ASN A 217 23.06 -12.84 -12.85
C ASN A 217 23.64 -12.36 -14.18
N TRP A 218 22.87 -11.61 -14.97
CA TRP A 218 23.36 -11.02 -16.21
C TRP A 218 24.54 -10.07 -15.92
N GLY A 219 25.69 -10.32 -16.57
CA GLY A 219 26.90 -9.50 -16.40
C GLY A 219 27.89 -9.94 -15.31
N GLN A 220 27.72 -11.10 -14.65
CA GLN A 220 28.75 -11.62 -13.72
C GLN A 220 30.09 -12.02 -14.39
N GLY A 221 30.19 -11.97 -15.72
CA GLY A 221 31.42 -12.23 -16.49
C GLY A 221 32.30 -11.00 -16.75
N GLY A 222 32.18 -9.92 -15.96
CA GLY A 222 32.93 -8.66 -16.16
C GLY A 222 32.07 -7.46 -16.60
N GLY A 223 30.76 -7.51 -16.37
CA GLY A 223 29.83 -6.43 -16.70
C GLY A 223 29.96 -5.24 -15.75
N GLN A 224 30.11 -4.07 -16.35
CA GLN A 224 30.07 -2.74 -15.74
C GLN A 224 28.85 -2.57 -14.82
N GLU A 225 28.98 -1.69 -13.81
CA GLU A 225 27.85 -1.24 -13.00
C GLU A 225 26.69 -0.82 -13.91
N ILE A 226 25.47 -1.30 -13.63
CA ILE A 226 24.30 -0.94 -14.43
C ILE A 226 23.99 0.52 -14.11
N ASP A 227 24.32 1.43 -15.02
CA ASP A 227 23.83 2.81 -14.94
C ASP A 227 22.31 2.78 -15.16
N LEU A 228 21.58 2.92 -14.07
CA LEU A 228 20.12 2.84 -14.01
C LEU A 228 19.57 4.16 -13.47
N GLN A 229 18.98 4.95 -14.36
CA GLN A 229 18.29 6.18 -14.02
C GLN A 229 16.77 5.97 -14.06
N ILE A 230 16.07 6.47 -13.05
CA ILE A 230 14.61 6.37 -12.94
C ILE A 230 14.06 7.78 -12.97
N ARG A 231 13.09 8.03 -13.85
CA ARG A 231 12.44 9.34 -14.03
C ARG A 231 10.93 9.18 -14.06
N ASP A 232 10.24 10.31 -13.90
CA ASP A 232 8.79 10.42 -14.04
C ASP A 232 8.02 9.40 -13.19
N VAL A 233 8.48 9.18 -11.94
CA VAL A 233 7.83 8.26 -11.01
C VAL A 233 6.48 8.84 -10.58
N ARG A 234 5.41 8.09 -10.81
CA ARG A 234 4.05 8.47 -10.46
C ARG A 234 3.36 7.30 -9.79
N ALA A 235 2.78 7.54 -8.62
CA ALA A 235 2.12 6.49 -7.83
C ALA A 235 0.63 6.78 -7.66
N ARG A 236 -0.17 5.72 -7.72
CA ARG A 236 -1.61 5.74 -7.45
C ARG A 236 -1.97 4.66 -6.46
N ILE A 237 -2.82 5.00 -5.50
CA ILE A 237 -3.20 4.13 -4.40
C ILE A 237 -4.72 4.05 -4.37
N LEU A 238 -5.25 2.84 -4.30
CA LEU A 238 -6.67 2.56 -4.17
C LEU A 238 -6.87 1.33 -3.29
N ASP A 239 -7.49 1.51 -2.12
CA ASP A 239 -7.97 0.43 -1.25
C ASP A 239 -7.01 -0.75 -1.04
N GLY A 240 -5.74 -0.47 -0.72
CA GLY A 240 -4.73 -1.50 -0.47
C GLY A 240 -4.10 -2.08 -1.74
N MET A 241 -4.40 -1.52 -2.90
CA MET A 241 -3.69 -1.72 -4.16
C MET A 241 -2.97 -0.42 -4.53
N ALA A 242 -1.82 -0.54 -5.19
CA ALA A 242 -1.13 0.61 -5.75
C ALA A 242 -0.46 0.25 -7.07
N TRP A 243 -0.35 1.21 -7.98
CA TRP A 243 0.51 1.09 -9.14
C TRP A 243 1.43 2.30 -9.27
N VAL A 244 2.63 2.03 -9.75
CA VAL A 244 3.68 3.02 -10.00
C VAL A 244 4.07 2.93 -11.47
N THR A 245 3.94 4.04 -12.18
CA THR A 245 4.46 4.20 -13.54
C THR A 245 5.72 5.05 -13.50
N MET A 246 6.66 4.74 -14.38
CA MET A 246 7.93 5.47 -14.50
C MET A 246 8.61 5.17 -15.82
N THR A 247 9.64 5.96 -16.12
CA THR A 247 10.59 5.70 -17.21
C THR A 247 11.92 5.27 -16.60
N THR A 248 12.46 4.13 -17.02
CA THR A 248 13.80 3.70 -16.63
C THR A 248 14.74 3.77 -17.82
N TYR A 249 15.93 4.31 -17.60
CA TYR A 249 17.01 4.38 -18.59
C TYR A 249 18.13 3.45 -18.15
N ILE A 250 18.55 2.56 -19.04
CA ILE A 250 19.55 1.53 -18.76
C ILE A 250 20.75 1.71 -19.69
N GLY A 251 21.95 1.73 -19.11
CA GLY A 251 23.21 1.73 -19.83
C GLY A 251 23.59 3.08 -20.44
N VAL A 252 24.75 3.10 -21.11
CA VAL A 252 25.35 4.32 -21.69
C VAL A 252 24.56 4.93 -22.84
N ASP A 253 23.84 4.10 -23.59
CA ASP A 253 23.00 4.52 -24.70
C ASP A 253 21.59 4.96 -24.23
N LEU A 254 21.35 4.94 -22.92
CA LEU A 254 20.10 5.36 -22.27
C LEU A 254 18.85 4.73 -22.91
N GLU A 255 18.86 3.41 -23.11
CA GLU A 255 17.68 2.70 -23.58
C GLU A 255 16.53 2.95 -22.60
N ALA A 256 15.45 3.54 -23.12
CA ALA A 256 14.29 3.92 -22.32
C ALA A 256 13.27 2.78 -22.27
N TYR A 257 12.79 2.50 -21.07
CA TYR A 257 11.74 1.53 -20.82
C TYR A 257 10.60 2.19 -20.05
N TYR A 258 9.38 1.95 -20.48
CA TYR A 258 8.19 2.25 -19.69
C TYR A 258 7.95 1.11 -18.73
N VAL A 259 7.87 1.44 -17.43
CA VAL A 259 7.71 0.46 -16.37
C VAL A 259 6.42 0.72 -15.61
N THR A 260 5.66 -0.34 -15.38
CA THR A 260 4.52 -0.37 -14.46
C THR A 260 4.75 -1.43 -13.39
N ASN A 261 4.82 -0.99 -12.14
CA ASN A 261 4.89 -1.85 -10.96
C ASN A 261 3.57 -1.79 -10.20
N ILE A 262 3.03 -2.93 -9.81
CA ILE A 262 1.78 -3.01 -9.04
C ILE A 262 2.06 -3.72 -7.72
N TYR A 263 1.48 -3.16 -6.66
CA TYR A 263 1.67 -3.59 -5.29
C TYR A 263 0.35 -3.81 -4.57
N GLU A 264 0.29 -4.84 -3.73
CA GLU A 264 -0.83 -5.11 -2.83
C GLU A 264 -0.40 -5.03 -1.38
N PHE A 265 -1.28 -4.53 -0.51
CA PHE A 265 -1.07 -4.43 0.92
C PHE A 265 -1.63 -5.65 1.64
N HIS A 266 -0.75 -6.45 2.24
CA HIS A 266 -1.07 -7.65 3.01
C HIS A 266 -0.43 -7.58 4.38
N ASP A 267 -1.22 -7.80 5.44
CA ASP A 267 -0.75 -7.94 6.83
C ASP A 267 0.23 -6.83 7.30
N GLY A 268 -0.05 -5.58 6.92
CA GLY A 268 0.77 -4.44 7.34
C GLY A 268 1.95 -4.12 6.42
N ARG A 269 2.09 -4.83 5.28
CA ARG A 269 3.21 -4.68 4.36
C ARG A 269 2.75 -4.68 2.90
N TRP A 270 3.43 -3.90 2.07
CA TRP A 270 3.23 -3.95 0.63
C TRP A 270 4.11 -5.01 -0.04
N TYR A 271 3.55 -5.69 -1.02
CA TYR A 271 4.20 -6.71 -1.83
C TYR A 271 4.01 -6.39 -3.30
N MET A 272 5.03 -6.64 -4.11
CA MET A 272 4.91 -6.56 -5.57
C MET A 272 4.10 -7.76 -6.09
N VAL A 273 3.14 -7.49 -6.96
CA VAL A 273 2.29 -8.51 -7.61
C VAL A 273 2.41 -8.48 -9.13
N HIS A 274 2.82 -7.35 -9.70
CA HIS A 274 3.09 -7.22 -11.13
C HIS A 274 4.28 -6.31 -11.38
N HIS A 275 5.16 -6.72 -12.29
CA HIS A 275 6.19 -5.89 -12.87
C HIS A 275 6.11 -6.04 -14.39
N GLN A 276 6.01 -4.94 -15.11
CA GLN A 276 6.11 -4.93 -16.54
C GLN A 276 7.05 -3.82 -16.97
N SER A 277 8.02 -4.19 -17.80
CA SER A 277 8.93 -3.28 -18.47
C SER A 277 8.81 -3.50 -19.97
N SER A 278 8.55 -2.43 -20.73
CA SER A 278 8.50 -2.47 -22.18
C SER A 278 9.45 -1.43 -22.76
N MET A 279 10.30 -1.85 -23.70
CA MET A 279 11.19 -0.95 -24.41
C MET A 279 10.38 0.12 -25.14
N MET A 280 10.82 1.37 -25.04
CA MET A 280 10.28 2.46 -25.83
C MET A 280 10.88 2.36 -27.24
N LEU A 281 10.08 1.90 -28.21
CA LEU A 281 10.45 2.01 -29.62
C LEU A 281 10.30 3.47 -30.04
N GLY A 282 11.42 4.07 -30.45
CA GLY A 282 11.48 5.41 -31.03
C GLY A 282 11.01 5.45 -32.48
#